data_AF-H3NH55-F1
#
_entry.id   AF-H3NH55-F1
#
_cell.length_a   1.000
_cell.length_b   1.000
_cell.length_c   1.000
_cell.angle_alpha   90.00
_cell.angle_beta   90.00
_cell.angle_gamma   90.00
#
_symmetry.space_group_name_H-M   'P 1'
#
loop_
_entity.id
_entity.type
_entity.pdbx_description
1 polymer ?
#
loop_
_entity_poly.entity_id
_entity_poly.type
_entity_poly.pdbx_seq_one_letter_code
_entity_poly.pdbx_strand_id
1 'polypeptide(L)'
;MLPIIFYALPSILMIFALYLFFFQASLLKLFKLATPKLIHLIAITTLLLALLGFTLIYYQLRTASLIWLIVILIYIGFIAFLVYTLLNQEPPSDHE
;
A
#
# COMPACT_ATOMS: atom_id res chain seq x y z
N MET A 1 -0.08 17.89 -16.43
CA MET A 1 0.40 17.31 -15.14
C MET A 1 -0.11 15.88 -14.91
N LEU A 2 -1.40 15.60 -15.13
CA LEU A 2 -1.99 14.25 -15.00
C LEU A 2 -1.21 13.11 -15.70
N PRO A 3 -0.67 13.28 -16.93
CA PRO A 3 0.06 12.21 -17.61
C PRO A 3 1.36 11.85 -16.89
N ILE A 4 2.09 12.86 -16.40
CA ILE A 4 3.36 12.66 -15.70
C ILE A 4 3.14 11.86 -14.41
N ILE A 5 2.09 12.22 -13.66
CA ILE A 5 1.71 11.50 -12.43
C ILE A 5 1.36 10.05 -12.77
N PHE A 6 0.62 9.83 -13.85
CA PHE A 6 0.24 8.49 -14.29
C PHE A 6 1.45 7.60 -14.62
N TYR A 7 2.47 8.13 -15.29
CA TYR A 7 3.71 7.38 -15.57
C TYR A 7 4.60 7.20 -14.33
N ALA A 8 4.55 8.14 -13.37
CA ALA A 8 5.34 8.09 -12.14
C ALA A 8 4.73 7.20 -11.06
N LEU A 9 3.41 6.99 -11.08
CA LEU A 9 2.68 6.27 -10.03
C LEU A 9 3.19 4.84 -9.77
N PRO A 10 3.47 4.00 -10.79
CA PRO A 10 4.02 2.67 -10.56
C PRO A 10 5.39 2.71 -9.87
N SER A 11 6.23 3.69 -10.22
CA SER A 11 7.54 3.90 -9.58
C SER A 11 7.39 4.31 -8.12
N ILE A 12 6.45 5.19 -7.81
CA ILE A 12 6.14 5.60 -6.43
C ILE A 12 5.67 4.39 -5.61
N LEU A 13 4.76 3.58 -6.17
CA LEU A 13 4.29 2.35 -5.52
C LEU A 13 5.42 1.34 -5.32
N MET A 14 6.33 1.20 -6.28
CA MET A 14 7.51 0.34 -6.14
C MET A 14 8.41 0.79 -4.98
N ILE A 15 8.73 2.09 -4.92
CA ILE A 15 9.53 2.67 -3.83
C ILE A 15 8.81 2.46 -2.49
N PHE A 16 7.50 2.66 -2.44
CA PHE A 16 6.71 2.46 -1.22
C PHE A 16 6.70 0.98 -0.78
N ALA A 17 6.57 0.04 -1.70
CA ALA A 17 6.63 -1.39 -1.40
C ALA A 17 7.99 -1.80 -0.83
N LEU A 18 9.09 -1.30 -1.42
CA LEU A 18 10.44 -1.52 -0.92
C LEU A 18 10.61 -0.91 0.47
N TYR A 19 10.09 0.30 0.70
CA TYR A 19 10.11 0.94 2.01
C TYR A 19 9.40 0.08 3.06
N LEU A 20 8.19 -0.41 2.77
CA LEU A 20 7.45 -1.29 3.69
C LEU A 20 8.23 -2.58 4.01
N PHE A 21 8.92 -3.13 3.01
CA PHE A 21 9.71 -4.35 3.17
C PHE A 21 10.97 -4.13 4.03
N PHE A 22 11.77 -3.10 3.71
CA PHE A 22 13.03 -2.81 4.42
C PHE A 22 12.79 -2.30 5.84
N PHE A 23 11.77 -1.47 6.05
CA PHE A 23 11.48 -0.85 7.34
C PHE A 23 10.40 -1.58 8.14
N GLN A 24 10.10 -2.85 7.81
CA GLN A 24 9.03 -3.61 8.46
C GLN A 24 9.16 -3.64 9.99
N ALA A 25 10.38 -3.75 10.53
CA ALA A 25 10.61 -3.83 11.97
C ALA A 25 10.24 -2.52 12.69
N SER A 26 10.50 -1.37 12.05
CA SER A 26 10.12 -0.06 12.57
C SER A 26 8.61 0.15 12.47
N LEU A 27 7.99 -0.27 11.36
CA LEU A 27 6.55 -0.20 11.14
C LEU A 27 5.78 -1.08 12.15
N LEU A 28 6.29 -2.28 12.47
CA LEU A 28 5.72 -3.14 13.50
C LEU A 28 5.65 -2.45 14.86
N LYS A 29 6.75 -1.81 15.26
CA LYS A 29 6.82 -1.05 16.53
C LYS A 29 5.87 0.14 16.51
N LEU A 30 5.83 0.88 15.40
CA LEU A 30 4.99 2.06 15.25
C LEU A 30 3.49 1.72 15.36
N PHE A 31 3.06 0.64 14.70
CA PHE A 31 1.67 0.20 14.71
C PHE A 31 1.31 -0.76 15.84
N LYS A 32 2.23 -0.99 16.80
CA LYS A 32 2.07 -1.96 17.90
C LYS A 32 1.59 -3.35 17.43
N LEU A 33 1.99 -3.75 16.22
CA LEU A 33 1.54 -4.99 15.60
C LEU A 33 2.35 -6.15 16.14
N ALA A 34 1.65 -7.21 16.59
CA ALA A 34 2.30 -8.44 17.07
C ALA A 34 2.88 -9.30 15.94
N THR A 35 2.39 -9.16 14.69
CA THR A 35 2.80 -10.03 13.58
C THR A 35 3.22 -9.27 12.32
N PRO A 36 4.33 -9.66 11.67
CA PRO A 36 4.82 -9.07 10.41
C PRO A 36 3.90 -9.34 9.23
N LYS A 37 2.99 -10.32 9.35
CA LYS A 37 2.15 -10.81 8.25
C LYS A 37 1.37 -9.69 7.56
N LEU A 38 0.82 -8.75 8.33
CA LEU A 38 0.02 -7.66 7.79
C LEU A 38 0.87 -6.68 6.95
N ILE A 39 2.01 -6.22 7.49
CA ILE A 39 2.93 -5.33 6.76
C ILE A 39 3.49 -6.03 5.52
N HIS A 40 3.85 -7.31 5.64
CA HIS A 40 4.35 -8.09 4.52
C HIS A 40 3.31 -8.27 3.41
N LEU A 41 2.06 -8.54 3.76
CA LEU A 41 0.95 -8.62 2.81
C LEU A 41 0.73 -7.30 2.09
N ILE A 42 0.74 -6.17 2.81
CA ILE A 42 0.62 -4.83 2.23
C ILE A 42 1.79 -4.56 1.27
N ALA A 43 3.03 -4.87 1.67
CA ALA A 43 4.22 -4.68 0.85
C ALA A 43 4.14 -5.47 -0.47
N ILE A 44 3.79 -6.77 -0.41
CA ILE A 44 3.63 -7.61 -1.61
C ILE A 44 2.49 -7.10 -2.49
N THR A 45 1.35 -6.73 -1.91
CA THR A 45 0.21 -6.23 -2.67
C THR A 45 0.56 -4.92 -3.40
N THR A 46 1.26 -4.01 -2.72
CA THR A 46 1.78 -2.77 -3.32
C THR A 46 2.74 -3.07 -4.47
N LEU A 47 3.64 -4.03 -4.29
CA LEU A 47 4.61 -4.43 -5.32
C LEU A 47 3.92 -5.01 -6.56
N LEU A 48 2.91 -5.87 -6.37
CA LEU A 48 2.11 -6.42 -7.47
C LEU A 48 1.34 -5.32 -8.21
N LEU A 49 0.77 -4.35 -7.49
CA LEU A 49 0.10 -3.19 -8.08
C LEU A 49 1.09 -2.33 -8.89
N ALA A 50 2.31 -2.14 -8.41
CA ALA A 50 3.36 -1.42 -9.13
C ALA A 50 3.74 -2.14 -10.43
N LEU A 51 4.02 -3.44 -10.37
CA LEU A 51 4.36 -4.25 -11.56
C LEU A 51 3.23 -4.27 -12.58
N LEU A 52 1.98 -4.38 -12.12
CA LEU A 52 0.80 -4.31 -12.98
C LEU A 52 0.72 -2.93 -13.66
N GLY A 53 0.97 -1.86 -12.92
CA GLY A 53 1.03 -0.50 -13.46
C GLY A 53 2.06 -0.34 -14.57
N PHE A 54 3.30 -0.79 -14.32
CA PHE A 54 4.35 -0.78 -15.35
C PHE A 54 3.94 -1.57 -16.59
N THR A 55 3.33 -2.75 -16.40
CA THR A 55 2.88 -3.61 -17.50
C THR A 55 1.79 -2.93 -18.34
N LEU A 56 0.76 -2.39 -17.69
CA LEU A 56 -0.36 -1.73 -18.35
C LEU A 56 0.07 -0.50 -19.14
N ILE A 57 1.00 0.27 -18.59
CA ILE A 57 1.59 1.45 -19.22
C ILE A 57 2.46 1.05 -20.41
N TYR A 58 3.31 0.03 -20.25
CA TYR A 58 4.19 -0.48 -21.32
C TYR A 58 3.39 -0.96 -22.54
N TYR A 59 2.30 -1.71 -22.32
CA TYR A 59 1.40 -2.16 -23.39
C TYR A 59 0.40 -1.10 -23.86
N GLN A 60 0.45 0.13 -23.33
CA GLN A 60 -0.43 1.24 -23.68
C GLN A 60 -1.94 0.93 -23.53
N LEU A 61 -2.31 0.04 -22.61
CA LEU A 61 -3.69 -0.39 -22.38
C LEU A 61 -4.47 0.66 -21.58
N ARG A 62 -4.99 1.68 -22.28
CA ARG A 62 -5.64 2.85 -21.66
C ARG A 62 -6.79 2.49 -20.72
N THR A 63 -7.74 1.67 -21.16
CA THR A 63 -8.92 1.31 -20.35
C THR A 63 -8.54 0.54 -19.10
N ALA A 64 -7.66 -0.46 -19.23
CA ALA A 64 -7.18 -1.25 -18.11
C ALA A 64 -6.39 -0.39 -17.11
N SER A 65 -5.63 0.59 -17.60
CA SER A 65 -4.89 1.51 -16.73
C SER A 65 -5.80 2.46 -15.94
N LEU A 66 -6.95 2.88 -16.51
CA LEU A 66 -7.95 3.64 -15.76
C LEU A 66 -8.59 2.80 -14.66
N ILE A 67 -8.91 1.53 -14.95
CA ILE A 67 -9.41 0.58 -13.94
C ILE A 67 -8.36 0.39 -12.84
N TRP A 68 -7.09 0.23 -13.22
CA TRP A 68 -5.98 0.11 -12.28
C TRP A 68 -5.85 1.32 -11.34
N LEU A 69 -6.05 2.55 -11.83
CA LEU A 69 -6.08 3.75 -10.96
C LEU A 69 -7.21 3.69 -9.92
N ILE A 70 -8.40 3.24 -10.32
CA ILE A 70 -9.54 3.09 -9.40
C ILE A 70 -9.20 2.06 -8.32
N VAL A 71 -8.59 0.94 -8.70
CA VAL A 71 -8.14 -0.09 -7.76
C VAL A 71 -7.12 0.47 -6.77
N ILE A 72 -6.16 1.29 -7.22
CA ILE A 72 -5.20 1.93 -6.33
C ILE A 72 -5.87 2.88 -5.35
N LEU A 73 -6.85 3.68 -5.79
CA LEU A 73 -7.58 4.58 -4.90
C LEU A 73 -8.32 3.82 -3.79
N ILE A 74 -8.99 2.73 -4.16
CA ILE A 74 -9.66 1.84 -3.19
C ILE A 74 -8.63 1.23 -2.24
N TYR A 75 -7.50 0.76 -2.78
CA TYR A 75 -6.41 0.17 -1.99
C TYR A 75 -5.81 1.15 -0.98
N ILE A 76 -5.53 2.39 -1.38
CA ILE A 76 -5.03 3.44 -0.49
C ILE A 76 -6.07 3.75 0.60
N GLY A 77 -7.34 3.88 0.24
CA GLY A 77 -8.43 4.08 1.20
C GLY A 77 -8.53 2.94 2.22
N PHE A 78 -8.38 1.70 1.76
CA PHE A 78 -8.38 0.52 2.62
C PHE A 78 -7.18 0.50 3.59
N ILE A 79 -5.97 0.82 3.11
CA ILE A 79 -4.80 0.95 4.01
C ILE A 79 -5.01 2.05 5.03
N ALA A 80 -5.50 3.22 4.61
CA ALA A 80 -5.74 4.34 5.51
C ALA A 80 -6.74 3.94 6.62
N PHE A 81 -7.81 3.23 6.26
CA PHE A 81 -8.76 2.68 7.22
C PHE A 81 -8.11 1.65 8.17
N LEU A 82 -7.29 0.74 7.66
CA LEU A 82 -6.55 -0.20 8.51
C LEU A 82 -5.60 0.51 9.48
N VAL A 83 -4.85 1.50 9.00
CA VAL A 83 -3.93 2.28 9.83
C VAL A 83 -4.71 3.04 10.92
N TYR A 84 -5.82 3.68 10.56
CA TYR A 84 -6.68 4.38 11.53
C TYR A 84 -7.21 3.43 12.61
N THR A 85 -7.73 2.26 12.22
CA THR A 85 -8.26 1.28 13.17
C THR A 85 -7.16 0.70 14.07
N LEU A 86 -5.96 0.42 13.55
CA LEU A 86 -4.83 -0.04 14.34
C LEU A 86 -4.32 1.01 15.33
N LEU A 87 -4.31 2.29 14.96
CA LEU A 87 -3.89 3.37 15.85
C LEU A 87 -4.89 3.67 16.97
N ASN A 88 -6.19 3.46 16.72
CA ASN A 88 -7.27 3.72 17.66
C ASN A 88 -7.67 2.51 18.52
N GLN A 89 -6.95 1.39 18.44
CA GLN A 89 -7.12 0.31 19.41
C GLN A 89 -6.60 0.79 20.78
N GLU A 90 -7.52 1.10 21.70
CA GLU A 90 -7.19 1.27 23.11
C GLU A 90 -6.51 -0.02 23.63
N PRO A 91 -5.48 0.10 24.48
CA PRO A 91 -4.97 -1.09 25.17
C PRO A 91 -6.13 -1.72 25.96
N PRO A 92 -6.22 -3.07 26.06
CA PRO A 92 -7.23 -3.70 26.89
C PRO A 92 -7.15 -3.06 28.27
N SER A 93 -8.26 -2.51 28.76
CA SER A 93 -8.34 -2.04 30.13
C SER A 93 -8.18 -3.28 31.01
N ASP A 94 -7.06 -3.33 31.73
CA ASP A 94 -6.91 -4.20 32.89
C ASP A 94 -7.91 -3.73 33.95
N HIS A 95 -9.17 -4.15 33.78
CA HIS A 95 -10.14 -4.14 34.86
C HIS A 95 -10.05 -5.50 35.56
N GLU A 96 -9.13 -5.54 36.52
CA GLU A 96 -9.25 -6.35 37.74
C GLU A 96 -10.56 -6.03 38.48
#